data_AF-A0A5D0D024-F1
#
_entry.id   AF-A0A5D0D024-F1
#
_cell.length_a   1.000
_cell.length_b   1.000
_cell.length_c   1.000
_cell.angle_alpha   90.00
_cell.angle_beta   90.00
_cell.angle_gamma   90.00
#
_symmetry.space_group_name_H-M   'P 1'
#
loop_
_entity.id
_entity.type
_entity.pdbx_description
1 polymer ?
#
loop_
_entity_poly.entity_id
_entity_poly.type
_entity_poly.pdbx_seq_one_letter_code
_entity_poly.pdbx_strand_id
1 'polypeptide(L)' 'MEAQNDPRVVPDDEFLTLLHRAKQNDPEAVLQLIELYKGDILRVSKYIHSPAEDAVSDIILEFLELIKEQEDQDK' A
#
# COMPACT_ATOMS: atom_id res chain seq x y z
N MET A 1 -0.47 25.30 13.00
CA MET A 1 -0.30 25.09 11.55
C MET A 1 -0.54 23.61 11.32
N GLU A 2 -1.71 23.25 10.82
CA GLU A 2 -2.08 21.86 10.53
C GLU A 2 -2.04 21.71 9.01
N ALA A 3 -0.89 21.33 8.47
CA ALA A 3 -0.71 21.16 7.04
C ALA A 3 -1.00 19.71 6.65
N GLN A 4 -2.18 19.53 6.02
CA GLN A 4 -2.50 18.52 4.99
C GLN A 4 -2.26 17.04 5.34
N ASN A 5 -3.23 16.47 6.07
CA ASN A 5 -3.68 15.10 5.75
C ASN A 5 -4.48 15.19 4.45
N ASP A 6 -3.81 15.19 3.30
CA ASP A 6 -4.50 14.93 2.04
C ASP A 6 -4.02 13.56 1.54
N PRO A 7 -4.59 12.46 2.06
CA PRO A 7 -4.46 11.19 1.36
C PRO A 7 -5.11 11.44 0.00
N ARG A 8 -4.32 11.39 -1.08
CA ARG A 8 -4.83 11.56 -2.45
C ARG A 8 -6.13 10.76 -2.56
N VAL A 9 -7.25 11.46 -2.72
CA VAL A 9 -8.56 10.83 -2.89
C VAL A 9 -8.57 10.29 -4.30
N VAL A 10 -8.09 9.05 -4.46
CA VAL A 10 -8.19 8.30 -5.71
C VAL A 10 -9.65 7.88 -5.85
N PRO A 11 -10.31 8.19 -6.98
CA PRO A 11 -11.65 7.68 -7.27
C PRO A 11 -11.73 6.16 -7.15
N ASP A 12 -12.85 5.64 -6.63
CA ASP A 12 -13.02 4.21 -6.35
C ASP A 12 -12.75 3.33 -7.60
N ASP A 13 -13.16 3.78 -8.78
CA ASP A 13 -12.95 3.08 -10.06
C ASP A 13 -11.47 3.03 -10.48
N GLU A 14 -10.76 4.13 -10.27
CA GLU A 14 -9.31 4.22 -10.50
C GLU A 14 -8.55 3.31 -9.51
N PHE A 15 -8.95 3.30 -8.24
CA PHE A 15 -8.39 2.43 -7.23
C PHE A 15 -8.62 0.95 -7.55
N LEU A 16 -9.84 0.55 -7.93
CA LEU A 16 -10.15 -0.83 -8.30
C LEU A 16 -9.36 -1.29 -9.52
N THR A 17 -9.19 -0.41 -10.52
CA THR A 17 -8.37 -0.69 -11.70
C THR A 17 -6.91 -0.90 -11.31
N LEU A 18 -6.40 -0.03 -10.44
CA LEU A 18 -5.03 -0.10 -9.94
C LEU A 18 -4.79 -1.38 -9.14
N LEU A 19 -5.71 -1.72 -8.24
CA LEU A 19 -5.66 -2.94 -7.44
C LEU A 19 -5.68 -4.19 -8.33
N HIS A 20 -6.55 -4.23 -9.34
CA HIS A 20 -6.61 -5.35 -10.28
C HIS A 20 -5.28 -5.53 -11.03
N ARG A 21 -4.68 -4.45 -11.53
CA ARG A 21 -3.37 -4.51 -12.22
C ARG A 21 -2.26 -4.98 -11.28
N ALA A 22 -2.24 -4.50 -10.04
CA ALA A 22 -1.25 -4.92 -9.05
C ALA A 22 -1.35 -6.41 -8.71
N LYS A 23 -2.56 -6.97 -8.62
CA LYS A 23 -2.78 -8.42 -8.48
C LYS A 23 -2.17 -9.23 -9.62
N GLN A 24 -2.22 -8.68 -10.84
CA GLN A 24 -1.59 -9.26 -12.04
C GLN A 24 -0.06 -9.05 -12.12
N ASN A 25 0.58 -8.62 -11.02
CA ASN A 25 2.01 -8.30 -10.94
C ASN A 25 2.48 -7.16 -11.87
N ASP A 26 1.58 -6.22 -12.22
CA ASP A 26 1.96 -5.00 -12.93
C ASP A 26 2.86 -4.14 -12.01
N PRO A 27 4.16 -3.95 -12.34
CA PRO A 27 5.09 -3.26 -11.45
C PRO A 27 4.74 -1.78 -11.24
N GLU A 28 4.18 -1.14 -12.26
CA GLU A 28 3.78 0.27 -12.20
C GLU A 28 2.57 0.44 -11.28
N ALA A 29 1.60 -0.47 -11.36
CA ALA A 29 0.45 -0.47 -10.47
C ALA A 29 0.85 -0.72 -9.01
N VAL A 30 1.79 -1.64 -8.77
CA VAL A 30 2.35 -1.90 -7.44
C VAL A 30 3.02 -0.66 -6.86
N LEU A 31 3.88 0.00 -7.64
CA LEU A 31 4.55 1.23 -7.20
C LEU A 31 3.57 2.36 -6.89
N GLN A 32 2.54 2.52 -7.72
CA GLN A 32 1.49 3.53 -7.50
C GLN A 32 0.67 3.27 -6.24
N LEU A 33 0.36 2.00 -5.91
CA LEU A 33 -0.28 1.65 -4.64
C LEU A 33 0.61 1.97 -3.44
N ILE A 34 1.90 1.65 -3.51
CA ILE A 34 2.85 1.98 -2.44
C ILE A 34 2.92 3.49 -2.23
N GLU A 35 3.00 4.28 -3.31
CA GLU A 35 3.06 5.74 -3.21
C GLU A 35 1.75 6.33 -2.68
N LEU A 36 0.58 5.74 -3.04
CA LEU A 36 -0.72 6.15 -2.52
C LEU A 36 -0.80 6.02 -0.99
N TYR A 37 -0.28 4.93 -0.44
CA TYR A 37 -0.32 4.64 1.01
C TYR A 37 0.95 5.06 1.75
N LYS A 38 1.94 5.66 1.09
CA LYS A 38 3.23 6.02 1.69
C LYS A 38 3.12 6.85 2.96
N GLY A 39 2.17 7.78 3.01
CA GLY A 39 1.91 8.58 4.20
C GLY A 39 1.48 7.72 5.39
N ASP A 40 0.62 6.74 5.15
CA ASP A 40 0.16 5.80 6.17
C ASP A 40 1.26 4.80 6.54
N ILE A 41 2.03 4.28 5.58
CA ILE A 41 3.17 3.38 5.81
C ILE A 41 4.19 4.06 6.74
N LEU A 42 4.56 5.31 6.45
CA LEU A 42 5.48 6.10 7.28
C LEU A 42 4.89 6.50 8.63
N ARG A 43 3.56 6.60 8.74
CA ARG A 43 2.88 6.89 10.01
C ARG A 43 2.86 5.65 10.90
N VAL A 44 2.51 4.49 10.34
CA VAL A 44 2.40 3.21 11.06
C VAL A 44 3.78 2.71 11.48
N SER A 45 4.81 2.87 10.64
CA SER A 45 6.18 2.41 10.96
C SER A 45 6.74 3.00 12.25
N LYS A 46 6.31 4.21 12.65
CA LYS A 46 6.73 4.88 13.90
C LYS A 46 6.33 4.12 15.17
N TYR A 47 5.38 3.19 15.06
CA TYR A 47 4.86 2.41 16.19
C TYR A 47 5.46 1.00 16.25
N ILE A 48 6.27 0.60 15.27
CA ILE A 48 6.93 -0.71 15.23
C ILE A 48 8.29 -0.60 15.93
N HIS A 49 8.60 -1.56 16.80
CA HIS A 49 9.86 -1.59 17.54
C HIS A 49 11.00 -2.21 16.72
N SER A 50 11.36 -1.55 15.61
CA SER A 50 12.47 -1.89 14.72
C SER A 50 13.05 -0.62 14.08
N PRO A 51 14.23 -0.68 13.43
CA PRO A 51 14.69 0.41 12.59
C PRO A 51 13.65 0.84 11.57
N ALA A 52 13.57 2.13 11.27
CA ALA A 52 12.53 2.68 10.41
C ALA A 52 12.52 2.06 9.00
N GLU A 53 13.68 1.73 8.46
CA GLU A 53 13.83 1.08 7.15
C GLU A 53 13.27 -0.34 7.17
N ASP A 54 13.53 -1.09 8.24
CA ASP A 54 13.01 -2.45 8.42
C ASP A 54 11.49 -2.42 8.57
N ALA A 55 10.97 -1.56 9.47
CA ALA A 55 9.52 -1.39 9.67
C ALA A 55 8.78 -1.02 8.38
N VAL A 56 9.34 -0.11 7.56
CA VAL A 56 8.75 0.28 6.29
C VAL A 56 8.76 -0.89 5.29
N SER A 57 9.85 -1.64 5.24
CA SER A 57 10.00 -2.80 4.34
C SER A 57 9.00 -3.90 4.72
N ASP A 58 8.86 -4.19 6.01
CA ASP A 58 7.92 -5.18 6.53
C ASP A 58 6.47 -4.81 6.20
N ILE A 59 6.07 -3.55 6.43
CA ILE A 59 4.72 -3.08 6.09
C ILE A 59 4.45 -3.21 4.59
N ILE A 60 5.41 -2.84 3.73
CA ILE A 60 5.25 -2.95 2.28
C ILE A 60 5.10 -4.42 1.89
N LEU A 61 5.91 -5.31 2.45
CA LEU A 61 5.83 -6.74 2.15
C LEU A 61 4.45 -7.31 2.51
N GLU A 62 4.00 -7.12 3.75
CA GLU A 62 2.67 -7.58 4.21
C GLU A 62 1.54 -6.98 3.37
N PHE A 63 1.65 -5.70 2.98
CA PHE A 63 0.66 -5.05 2.13
C PHE A 63 0.57 -5.69 0.74
N LEU A 64 1.71 -6.04 0.14
CA LEU A 64 1.74 -6.71 -1.16
C LEU A 64 1.24 -8.16 -1.07
N GLU A 65 1.52 -8.85 0.02
CA GLU A 65 0.99 -10.18 0.30
C GLU A 65 -0.54 -10.14 0.44
N LEU A 66 -1.09 -9.18 1.18
CA LEU A 66 -2.54 -8.97 1.31
C LEU A 66 -3.23 -8.76 -0.04
N ILE A 67 -2.60 -7.99 -0.93
CA ILE A 67 -3.13 -7.77 -2.29
C ILE A 67 -3.21 -9.09 -3.06
N LYS A 68 -2.25 -10.00 -2.87
CA LYS A 68 -2.18 -11.29 -3.56
C LYS A 68 -3.08 -12.36 -2.95
N GLU A 69 -3.15 -12.47 -1.63
CA GLU A 69 -3.89 -13.53 -0.93
C GLU A 69 -5.40 -13.50 -1.19
N GLN A 70 -5.94 -12.36 -1.60
CA GLN A 70 -7.35 -12.22 -1.99
C GLN A 70 -7.76 -13.06 -3.22
N GLU A 71 -6.83 -13.65 -4.00
CA GLU A 71 -7.15 -14.57 -5.10
C GLU A 71 -7.23 -16.06 -4.68
N ASP A 72 -6.62 -16.45 -3.55
CA ASP A 72 -6.52 -17.87 -3.14
C ASP A 72 -7.66 -18.35 -2.24
N GLN A 73 -8.59 -17.47 -1.84
CA GLN A 73 -9.79 -17.81 -1.06
C GLN A 73 -10.94 -18.37 -1.93
N ASP A 74 -10.83 -18.32 -3.26
CA ASP A 74 -11.84 -18.80 -4.22
C ASP A 74 -11.54 -20.22 -4.79
N LYS A 75 -10.65 -21.00 -4.16
CA LYS A 75 -10.34 -22.39 -4.56
C LYS A 75 -10.78 -23.43 -3.54
#